data_AF-A0A8D0GHE8-F1
#
_entry.id   AF-A0A8D0GHE8-F1
#
_cell.length_a   1.000
_cell.length_b   1.000
_cell.length_c   1.000
_cell.angle_alpha   90.00
_cell.angle_beta   90.00
_cell.angle_gamma   90.00
#
_symmetry.space_group_name_H-M   'P 1'
#
loop_
_entity.id
_entity.type
_entity.pdbx_description
1 polymer ?
#
loop_
_entity_poly.entity_id
_entity_poly.type
_entity_poly.pdbx_seq_one_letter_code
_entity_poly.pdbx_strand_id
1 'polypeptide(L)'
;METSVPVVFVKQKKIGDYDKTLKAHSEGKLQKLLEINGNAHVPEKSYDYDLIVIGGGSGGLAASKEAAKYGKKVMVLDYVTPTPLGTRWGLGGTCVNVGCIPKKLMHQAALLGQALQDSRKFGWQFDEKVQHIWEMMTEAVQSYIGSLNWGYQVTLRENRVTYENAYGEFVGPHRIKATNNKGKEKLYTAERFLIATGERPRYLDIPGDKEYCITR
;
A
#
# COMPACT_ATOMS: atom_id res chain seq x y z
N MET A 1 -8.24 -35.06 -24.16
CA MET A 1 -7.91 -34.16 -23.04
C MET A 1 -6.92 -34.88 -22.17
N GLU A 2 -5.70 -34.34 -21.95
CA GLU A 2 -4.80 -34.90 -20.93
C GLU A 2 -5.48 -34.76 -19.56
N THR A 3 -5.81 -35.89 -18.92
CA THR A 3 -6.53 -35.98 -17.65
C THR A 3 -5.58 -36.05 -16.45
N SER A 4 -4.27 -36.09 -16.66
CA SER A 4 -3.29 -36.21 -15.59
C SER A 4 -3.05 -34.86 -14.91
N VAL A 5 -2.99 -34.88 -13.58
CA VAL A 5 -2.57 -33.76 -12.73
C VAL A 5 -1.27 -34.14 -12.02
N PRO A 6 -0.34 -33.19 -11.79
CA PRO A 6 -0.46 -31.75 -12.03
C PRO A 6 -0.22 -31.37 -13.51
N VAL A 7 -0.81 -30.25 -13.94
CA VAL A 7 -0.42 -29.57 -15.19
C VAL A 7 0.15 -28.21 -14.83
N VAL A 8 1.42 -27.97 -15.17
CA VAL A 8 2.14 -26.75 -14.80
C VAL A 8 2.11 -25.76 -15.96
N PHE A 9 1.79 -24.50 -15.66
CA PHE A 9 1.86 -23.38 -16.59
C PHE A 9 2.75 -22.28 -16.00
N VAL A 10 3.56 -21.67 -16.86
CA VAL A 10 4.35 -20.48 -16.52
C VAL A 10 4.07 -19.42 -17.59
N LYS A 11 3.56 -18.25 -17.20
CA LYS A 11 3.20 -17.15 -18.12
C LYS A 11 2.38 -17.62 -19.33
N GLN A 12 1.27 -18.32 -19.07
CA GLN A 12 0.37 -18.90 -20.09
C GLN A 12 0.99 -20.00 -20.97
N LYS A 13 2.29 -20.31 -20.83
CA LYS A 13 2.95 -21.41 -21.52
C LYS A 13 2.82 -22.69 -20.71
N LYS A 14 2.21 -23.71 -21.32
CA LYS A 14 2.12 -25.05 -20.74
C LYS A 14 3.50 -25.69 -20.68
N ILE A 15 3.93 -26.09 -19.47
CA ILE A 15 5.16 -26.85 -19.25
C ILE A 15 4.88 -28.34 -19.43
N GLY A 16 3.80 -28.82 -18.80
CA GLY A 16 3.36 -30.20 -18.91
C GLY A 16 3.02 -30.84 -17.57
N ASP A 17 3.03 -32.16 -17.55
CA ASP A 17 2.84 -33.03 -16.39
C ASP A 17 4.06 -33.02 -15.44
N TYR A 18 4.04 -33.91 -14.45
CA TYR A 18 5.11 -34.09 -13.47
C TYR A 18 6.49 -34.34 -14.12
N ASP A 19 6.59 -35.31 -15.03
CA ASP A 19 7.87 -35.70 -15.63
C ASP A 19 8.47 -34.56 -16.49
N LYS A 20 7.62 -33.90 -17.28
CA LYS A 20 8.03 -32.74 -18.07
C LYS A 20 8.48 -31.58 -17.19
N THR A 21 7.83 -31.38 -16.05
CA THR A 21 8.19 -30.32 -15.09
C THR A 21 9.54 -30.62 -14.41
N LEU A 22 9.75 -31.86 -13.97
CA LEU A 22 11.02 -32.28 -13.37
C LEU A 22 12.19 -32.14 -14.34
N LYS A 23 12.00 -32.59 -15.59
CA LYS A 23 13.00 -32.43 -16.65
C LYS A 23 13.30 -30.96 -16.92
N ALA A 24 12.27 -30.12 -16.99
CA ALA A 24 12.47 -28.68 -17.15
C ALA A 24 13.22 -28.05 -15.95
N HIS A 25 13.03 -28.56 -14.74
CA HIS A 25 13.77 -28.10 -13.55
C HIS A 25 15.23 -28.52 -13.60
N SER A 26 15.53 -29.80 -13.88
CA SER A 26 16.92 -30.31 -13.93
C SER A 26 17.74 -29.68 -15.05
N GLU A 27 17.11 -29.33 -16.18
CA GLU A 27 17.73 -28.61 -17.29
C GLU A 27 17.89 -27.10 -17.02
N GLY A 28 17.45 -26.61 -15.86
CA GLY A 28 17.43 -25.18 -15.52
C GLY A 28 16.47 -24.36 -16.39
N LYS A 29 15.66 -25.00 -17.24
CA LYS A 29 14.68 -24.36 -18.13
C LYS A 29 13.53 -23.76 -17.34
N LEU A 30 13.12 -24.39 -16.24
CA LEU A 30 12.10 -23.85 -15.35
C LEU A 30 12.61 -22.60 -14.63
N GLN A 31 13.84 -22.67 -14.09
CA GLN A 31 14.53 -21.53 -13.50
C GLN A 31 14.65 -20.41 -14.53
N LYS A 32 15.09 -20.71 -15.76
CA LYS A 32 15.08 -19.75 -16.87
C LYS A 32 13.68 -19.27 -17.21
N LEU A 33 12.59 -20.04 -17.17
CA LEU A 33 11.26 -19.48 -17.45
C LEU A 33 10.76 -18.56 -16.32
N LEU A 34 11.25 -18.78 -15.09
CA LEU A 34 11.05 -17.91 -13.93
C LEU A 34 12.03 -16.71 -13.90
N GLU A 35 13.21 -16.85 -14.52
CA GLU A 35 14.34 -15.89 -14.57
C GLU A 35 14.49 -15.19 -15.93
N ILE A 36 13.80 -15.62 -17.00
CA ILE A 36 13.48 -14.92 -18.27
C ILE A 36 12.43 -13.85 -17.90
N ASN A 37 12.86 -13.10 -16.91
CA ASN A 37 12.60 -11.76 -16.45
C ASN A 37 13.87 -10.90 -16.75
N GLY A 38 14.82 -11.43 -17.54
CA GLY A 38 15.94 -10.70 -18.14
C GLY A 38 16.45 -11.41 -19.40
N ASN A 39 16.08 -10.89 -20.58
CA ASN A 39 16.69 -11.15 -21.90
C ASN A 39 16.90 -12.61 -22.38
N ALA A 40 15.90 -13.19 -23.08
CA ALA A 40 16.08 -13.95 -24.33
C ALA A 40 14.74 -14.48 -24.89
N HIS A 41 14.28 -13.82 -25.97
CA HIS A 41 13.33 -14.22 -27.02
C HIS A 41 11.94 -14.81 -26.66
N VAL A 42 10.95 -13.91 -26.54
CA VAL A 42 9.55 -14.10 -26.96
C VAL A 42 9.10 -12.77 -27.60
N PRO A 43 8.61 -12.70 -28.85
CA PRO A 43 8.07 -11.45 -29.38
C PRO A 43 6.58 -11.32 -29.04
N GLU A 44 6.27 -10.57 -27.97
CA GLU A 44 5.17 -9.59 -27.89
C GLU A 44 5.20 -8.89 -26.50
N LYS A 45 5.79 -7.68 -26.47
CA LYS A 45 5.94 -6.71 -25.35
C LYS A 45 6.44 -7.24 -23.99
N SER A 46 7.74 -7.10 -23.75
CA SER A 46 8.32 -7.18 -22.40
C SER A 46 7.96 -5.93 -21.60
N TYR A 47 7.23 -6.09 -20.49
CA TYR A 47 6.94 -5.03 -19.53
C TYR A 47 7.93 -5.06 -18.35
N ASP A 48 8.16 -3.92 -17.70
CA ASP A 48 9.02 -3.85 -16.51
C ASP A 48 8.41 -4.60 -15.32
N TYR A 49 7.08 -4.62 -15.22
CA TYR A 49 6.30 -5.24 -14.16
C TYR A 49 5.11 -6.03 -14.71
N ASP A 50 4.72 -7.09 -14.01
CA ASP A 50 3.45 -7.78 -14.30
C ASP A 50 2.26 -6.93 -13.81
N LEU A 51 2.43 -6.25 -12.67
CA LEU A 51 1.41 -5.39 -12.06
C LEU A 51 2.04 -4.12 -11.48
N ILE A 52 1.51 -2.96 -11.88
CA ILE A 52 1.72 -1.70 -11.14
C ILE A 52 0.44 -1.33 -10.41
N VAL A 53 0.54 -1.15 -9.11
CA VAL A 53 -0.53 -0.65 -8.25
C VAL A 53 -0.32 0.85 -8.01
N ILE A 54 -1.34 1.65 -8.30
CA ILE A 54 -1.33 3.10 -8.15
C ILE A 54 -2.13 3.46 -6.90
N GLY A 55 -1.44 3.73 -5.80
CA GLY A 55 -1.99 4.00 -4.48
C GLY A 55 -1.56 2.94 -3.45
N GLY A 56 -0.83 3.37 -2.43
CA GLY A 56 -0.35 2.54 -1.31
C GLY A 56 -1.27 2.56 -0.10
N GLY A 57 -2.58 2.59 -0.33
CA GLY A 57 -3.62 2.47 0.70
C GLY A 57 -4.00 1.02 1.00
N SER A 58 -5.07 0.82 1.79
CA SER A 58 -5.53 -0.50 2.23
C SER A 58 -5.72 -1.50 1.08
N GLY A 59 -6.42 -1.09 0.01
CA GLY A 59 -6.65 -1.94 -1.17
C GLY A 59 -5.37 -2.22 -1.96
N GLY A 60 -4.56 -1.18 -2.22
CA GLY A 60 -3.36 -1.32 -3.02
C GLY A 60 -2.27 -2.17 -2.36
N LEU A 61 -2.06 -1.98 -1.05
CA LEU A 61 -1.12 -2.79 -0.28
C LEU A 61 -1.58 -4.25 -0.15
N ALA A 62 -2.88 -4.50 -0.01
CA ALA A 62 -3.40 -5.86 0.04
C ALA A 62 -3.22 -6.58 -1.30
N ALA A 63 -3.64 -5.94 -2.39
CA ALA A 63 -3.55 -6.51 -3.73
C ALA A 63 -2.10 -6.75 -4.18
N SER A 64 -1.18 -5.83 -3.86
CA SER A 64 0.21 -5.95 -4.28
C SER A 64 0.92 -7.12 -3.60
N LYS A 65 0.73 -7.29 -2.30
CA LYS A 65 1.27 -8.43 -1.54
C LYS A 65 0.70 -9.75 -2.04
N GLU A 66 -0.61 -9.79 -2.30
CA GLU A 66 -1.25 -11.03 -2.75
C GLU A 66 -0.79 -11.41 -4.16
N ALA A 67 -0.70 -10.46 -5.09
CA ALA A 67 -0.15 -10.71 -6.42
C ALA A 67 1.31 -11.21 -6.37
N ALA A 68 2.13 -10.66 -5.48
CA ALA A 68 3.52 -11.08 -5.31
C ALA A 68 3.65 -12.53 -4.80
N LYS A 69 2.74 -13.01 -3.93
CA LYS A 69 2.71 -14.41 -3.50
C LYS A 69 2.52 -15.39 -4.66
N TYR A 70 1.82 -14.97 -5.71
CA TYR A 70 1.66 -15.75 -6.95
C TYR A 70 2.80 -15.57 -7.96
N GLY A 71 3.96 -15.09 -7.51
CA GLY A 71 5.18 -14.97 -8.32
C GLY A 71 5.16 -13.81 -9.32
N LYS A 72 4.24 -12.85 -9.17
CA LYS A 72 4.19 -11.66 -10.03
C LYS A 72 5.24 -10.64 -9.61
N LYS A 73 5.86 -9.98 -10.60
CA LYS A 73 6.73 -8.82 -10.38
C LYS A 73 5.84 -7.59 -10.20
N VAL A 74 5.75 -7.10 -8.97
CA VAL A 74 4.82 -6.03 -8.59
C VAL A 74 5.57 -4.76 -8.17
N MET A 75 5.03 -3.61 -8.59
CA MET A 75 5.39 -2.30 -8.07
C MET A 75 4.17 -1.61 -7.44
N VAL A 76 4.39 -0.90 -6.34
CA VAL A 76 3.43 0.01 -5.72
C VAL A 76 3.98 1.43 -5.83
N LEU A 77 3.21 2.29 -6.50
CA LEU A 77 3.41 3.73 -6.49
C LEU A 77 2.48 4.33 -5.44
N ASP A 78 3.02 5.03 -4.45
CA ASP A 78 2.22 5.81 -3.50
C ASP A 78 2.76 7.23 -3.42
N TYR A 79 1.86 8.20 -3.38
CA TYR A 79 2.22 9.60 -3.20
C TYR A 79 1.12 10.33 -2.47
N VAL A 80 1.47 10.99 -1.38
CA VAL A 80 0.54 11.81 -0.59
C VAL A 80 0.70 13.25 -1.02
N THR A 81 -0.22 13.73 -1.86
CA THR A 81 -0.35 15.16 -2.14
C THR A 81 -0.70 15.88 -0.84
N PRO A 82 0.08 16.90 -0.42
CA PRO A 82 -0.18 17.61 0.82
C PRO A 82 -1.60 18.21 0.90
N THR A 83 -2.06 18.47 2.13
CA THR A 83 -3.21 19.35 2.37
C THR A 83 -2.84 20.80 2.02
N PRO A 84 -3.82 21.74 1.92
CA PRO A 84 -3.52 23.16 1.74
C PRO A 84 -2.55 23.71 2.79
N LEU A 85 -2.60 23.20 4.03
CA LEU A 85 -1.69 23.56 5.12
C LEU A 85 -0.36 22.77 5.11
N GLY A 86 -0.08 22.01 4.05
CA GLY A 86 1.17 21.30 3.87
C GLY A 86 1.30 19.97 4.64
N THR A 87 0.24 19.51 5.31
CA THR A 87 0.24 18.23 6.02
C THR A 87 0.35 17.06 5.04
N ARG A 88 1.21 16.10 5.34
CA ARG A 88 1.42 14.85 4.60
C ARG A 88 1.77 13.72 5.57
N TRP A 89 1.70 12.48 5.09
CA TRP A 89 1.95 11.29 5.92
C TRP A 89 2.66 10.19 5.13
N GLY A 90 2.92 9.06 5.79
CA GLY A 90 3.65 7.92 5.22
C GLY A 90 2.77 6.87 4.54
N LEU A 91 3.39 5.77 4.13
CA LEU A 91 2.74 4.65 3.45
C LEU A 91 1.62 4.02 4.30
N GLY A 92 0.51 3.59 3.67
CA GLY A 92 -0.62 2.96 4.36
C GLY A 92 -1.98 3.56 3.98
N GLY A 93 -1.96 4.73 3.32
CA GLY A 93 -3.14 5.46 2.86
C GLY A 93 -4.01 6.01 3.99
N THR A 94 -5.26 6.35 3.64
CA THR A 94 -6.17 7.11 4.50
C THR A 94 -6.45 6.42 5.83
N CYS A 95 -6.86 5.14 5.81
CA CYS A 95 -7.31 4.44 7.03
C CYS A 95 -6.22 4.37 8.11
N VAL A 96 -4.95 4.22 7.70
CA VAL A 96 -3.79 4.14 8.59
C VAL A 96 -3.44 5.51 9.16
N ASN A 97 -3.37 6.54 8.30
CA ASN A 97 -2.74 7.80 8.68
C ASN A 97 -3.72 8.87 9.19
N VAL A 98 -4.93 8.91 8.61
CA VAL A 98 -5.90 10.01 8.84
C VAL A 98 -7.35 9.53 8.94
N GLY A 99 -7.56 8.22 9.01
CA GLY A 99 -8.87 7.60 9.00
C GLY A 99 -9.10 6.72 10.22
N CYS A 100 -9.38 5.44 9.96
CA CYS A 100 -9.85 4.49 10.97
C CYS A 100 -8.96 4.40 12.20
N ILE A 101 -7.63 4.34 12.03
CA ILE A 101 -6.67 4.13 13.12
C ILE A 101 -6.65 5.34 14.07
N PRO A 102 -6.26 6.56 13.64
CA PRO A 102 -6.30 7.72 14.53
C PRO A 102 -7.71 8.00 15.05
N LYS A 103 -8.74 7.85 14.22
CA LYS A 103 -10.15 8.02 14.66
C LYS A 103 -10.47 7.12 15.85
N LYS A 104 -10.15 5.82 15.76
CA LYS A 104 -10.54 4.86 16.80
C LYS A 104 -9.71 5.04 18.08
N LEU A 105 -8.43 5.41 17.96
CA LEU A 105 -7.58 5.72 19.11
C LEU A 105 -8.07 6.97 19.86
N MET A 106 -8.38 8.05 19.14
CA MET A 106 -8.95 9.26 19.75
C MET A 106 -10.34 9.00 20.33
N HIS A 107 -11.15 8.18 19.67
CA HIS A 107 -12.43 7.75 20.21
C HIS A 107 -12.27 6.96 21.52
N GLN A 108 -11.26 6.08 21.62
CA GLN A 108 -10.96 5.36 22.85
C GLN A 108 -10.56 6.31 23.99
N ALA A 109 -9.77 7.35 23.71
CA ALA A 109 -9.44 8.38 24.69
C ALA A 109 -10.71 9.11 25.22
N ALA A 110 -11.69 9.38 24.34
CA ALA A 110 -12.97 9.93 24.75
C ALA A 110 -13.77 8.96 25.65
N LEU A 111 -13.80 7.66 25.32
CA LEU A 111 -14.46 6.64 26.15
C LEU A 111 -13.79 6.50 27.53
N LEU A 112 -12.46 6.62 27.62
CA LEU A 112 -11.74 6.62 28.88
C LEU A 112 -12.14 7.81 29.77
N GLY A 113 -12.35 8.99 29.17
CA GLY A 113 -12.86 10.16 29.89
C GLY A 113 -14.21 9.89 30.56
N GLN A 114 -15.12 9.21 29.87
CA GLN A 114 -16.42 8.80 30.42
C GLN A 114 -16.26 7.73 31.51
N ALA A 115 -15.42 6.72 31.26
CA ALA A 115 -15.16 5.63 32.20
C ALA A 115 -14.58 6.15 33.53
N LEU A 116 -13.74 7.19 33.50
CA LEU A 116 -13.22 7.85 34.70
C LEU A 116 -14.31 8.53 35.53
N GLN A 117 -15.38 9.02 34.91
CA GLN A 117 -16.52 9.59 35.64
C GLN A 117 -17.36 8.49 36.27
N ASP A 118 -17.67 7.45 35.50
CA ASP A 118 -18.51 6.35 35.97
C ASP A 118 -17.81 5.49 37.03
N SER A 119 -16.48 5.37 36.99
CA SER A 119 -15.71 4.60 37.97
C SER A 119 -15.95 5.04 39.42
N ARG A 120 -16.20 6.33 39.67
CA ARG A 120 -16.53 6.84 41.00
C ARG A 120 -17.80 6.20 41.58
N LYS A 121 -18.79 5.89 40.73
CA LYS A 121 -20.02 5.19 41.15
C LYS A 121 -19.77 3.73 41.55
N PHE A 122 -18.65 3.17 41.10
CA PHE A 122 -18.18 1.83 41.43
C PHE A 122 -17.11 1.83 42.53
N GLY A 123 -16.97 2.93 43.29
CA GLY A 123 -16.11 3.00 44.46
C GLY A 123 -14.67 3.45 44.20
N TRP A 124 -14.32 3.82 42.96
CA TRP A 124 -13.00 4.39 42.67
C TRP A 124 -12.88 5.81 43.25
N GLN A 125 -11.82 6.04 44.03
CA GLN A 125 -11.52 7.35 44.63
C GLN A 125 -10.19 7.87 44.09
N PHE A 126 -10.18 9.14 43.71
CA PHE A 126 -8.99 9.87 43.30
C PHE A 126 -9.16 11.34 43.73
N ASP A 127 -8.10 11.91 44.30
CA ASP A 127 -8.13 13.23 44.93
C ASP A 127 -7.92 14.38 43.93
N GLU A 128 -7.26 14.09 42.81
CA GLU A 128 -6.91 15.09 41.81
C GLU A 128 -7.95 15.22 40.70
N LYS A 129 -8.06 16.42 40.14
CA LYS A 129 -8.83 16.65 38.92
C LYS A 129 -8.05 16.09 37.73
N VAL A 130 -8.51 14.96 37.19
CA VAL A 130 -7.91 14.36 35.98
C VAL A 130 -8.11 15.30 34.79
N GLN A 131 -7.01 15.63 34.12
CA GLN A 131 -6.99 16.47 32.92
C GLN A 131 -6.52 15.65 31.71
N HIS A 132 -7.05 15.97 30.54
CA HIS A 132 -6.63 15.37 29.28
C HIS A 132 -5.68 16.32 28.54
N ILE A 133 -4.47 15.84 28.23
CA ILE A 133 -3.45 16.60 27.50
C ILE A 133 -3.49 16.15 26.04
N TRP A 134 -3.87 17.06 25.14
CA TRP A 134 -4.05 16.77 23.72
C TRP A 134 -2.75 16.32 23.06
N GLU A 135 -1.66 17.01 23.38
CA GLU A 135 -0.33 16.79 22.80
C GLU A 135 0.13 15.35 23.08
N MET A 136 0.05 14.90 24.33
CA MET A 136 0.41 13.53 24.72
C MET A 136 -0.40 12.46 23.97
N MET A 137 -1.71 12.67 23.81
CA MET A 137 -2.55 11.75 23.03
C MET A 137 -2.11 11.74 21.57
N THR A 138 -1.92 12.91 20.96
CA THR A 138 -1.53 13.01 19.55
C THR A 138 -0.13 12.43 19.28
N GLU A 139 0.83 12.65 20.17
CA GLU A 139 2.17 12.06 20.08
C GLU A 139 2.12 10.53 20.13
N ALA A 140 1.34 9.96 21.06
CA ALA A 140 1.16 8.51 21.14
C ALA A 140 0.48 7.94 19.88
N VAL A 141 -0.55 8.62 19.37
CA VAL A 141 -1.25 8.24 18.13
C VAL A 141 -0.30 8.29 16.93
N GLN A 142 0.46 9.38 16.77
CA GLN A 142 1.41 9.54 15.66
C GLN A 142 2.57 8.54 15.74
N SER A 143 3.05 8.24 16.95
CA SER A 143 4.07 7.20 17.17
C SER A 143 3.57 5.83 16.69
N TYR A 144 2.33 5.47 17.04
CA TYR A 144 1.74 4.22 16.56
C TYR A 144 1.56 4.20 15.03
N ILE A 145 1.09 5.30 14.43
CA ILE A 145 0.99 5.44 12.97
C ILE A 145 2.36 5.27 12.30
N GLY A 146 3.41 5.90 12.85
CA GLY A 146 4.78 5.75 12.36
C GLY A 146 5.26 4.30 12.35
N SER A 147 4.92 3.53 13.39
CA SER A 147 5.22 2.09 13.46
C SER A 147 4.52 1.30 12.35
N LEU A 148 3.27 1.64 12.03
CA LEU A 148 2.51 1.01 10.94
C LEU A 148 3.10 1.38 9.58
N ASN A 149 3.46 2.65 9.36
CA ASN A 149 4.09 3.09 8.11
C ASN A 149 5.38 2.29 7.84
N TRP A 150 6.22 2.14 8.86
CA TRP A 150 7.44 1.33 8.77
C TRP A 150 7.13 -0.15 8.52
N GLY A 151 6.19 -0.72 9.27
CA GLY A 151 5.75 -2.11 9.12
C GLY A 151 5.30 -2.43 7.68
N TYR A 152 4.52 -1.54 7.05
CA TYR A 152 4.12 -1.74 5.66
C TYR A 152 5.29 -1.73 4.68
N GLN A 153 6.28 -0.85 4.87
CA GLN A 153 7.48 -0.84 4.02
C GLN A 153 8.29 -2.14 4.17
N VAL A 154 8.41 -2.65 5.40
CA VAL A 154 9.07 -3.93 5.68
C VAL A 154 8.32 -5.07 4.97
N THR A 155 7.00 -5.17 5.14
CA THR A 155 6.22 -6.25 4.52
C THR A 155 6.28 -6.21 2.99
N LEU A 156 6.26 -5.03 2.36
CA LEU A 156 6.44 -4.93 0.91
C LEU A 156 7.80 -5.47 0.46
N ARG A 157 8.88 -5.11 1.17
CA ARG A 157 10.23 -5.59 0.88
C ARG A 157 10.34 -7.11 1.04
N GLU A 158 9.78 -7.67 2.11
CA GLU A 158 9.76 -9.13 2.37
C GLU A 158 9.02 -9.89 1.27
N ASN A 159 7.94 -9.32 0.74
CA ASN A 159 7.18 -9.88 -0.37
C ASN A 159 7.79 -9.56 -1.75
N ARG A 160 9.00 -8.95 -1.80
CA ARG A 160 9.69 -8.55 -3.03
C ARG A 160 8.87 -7.60 -3.92
N VAL A 161 7.97 -6.82 -3.31
CA VAL A 161 7.22 -5.76 -3.99
C VAL A 161 8.09 -4.51 -4.05
N THR A 162 8.27 -3.94 -5.24
CA THR A 162 8.97 -2.67 -5.39
C THR A 162 8.07 -1.54 -4.89
N TYR A 163 8.54 -0.77 -3.91
CA TYR A 163 7.83 0.42 -3.45
C TYR A 163 8.57 1.68 -3.94
N GLU A 164 7.84 2.58 -4.60
CA GLU A 164 8.37 3.90 -4.95
C GLU A 164 7.39 4.99 -4.50
N ASN A 165 7.92 5.94 -3.71
CA ASN A 165 7.17 7.10 -3.25
C ASN A 165 7.14 8.16 -4.37
N ALA A 166 6.23 7.98 -5.30
CA ALA A 166 6.10 8.79 -6.51
C ALA A 166 4.65 8.85 -7.01
N TYR A 167 4.29 9.99 -7.58
CA TYR A 167 3.00 10.22 -8.20
C TYR A 167 2.94 9.53 -9.55
N GLY A 168 1.97 8.63 -9.74
CA GLY A 168 1.79 7.86 -10.96
C GLY A 168 0.78 8.52 -11.92
N GLU A 169 1.20 8.77 -13.16
CA GLU A 169 0.38 9.34 -14.22
C GLU A 169 0.45 8.47 -15.48
N PHE A 170 -0.68 8.05 -16.04
CA PHE A 170 -0.71 7.28 -17.28
C PHE A 170 -0.25 8.15 -18.45
N VAL A 171 0.73 7.67 -19.21
CA VAL A 171 1.22 8.29 -20.46
C VAL A 171 0.98 7.39 -21.67
N GLY A 172 0.21 6.32 -21.48
CA GLY A 172 -0.23 5.38 -22.51
C GLY A 172 -0.84 4.11 -21.89
N PRO A 173 -1.36 3.18 -22.72
CA PRO A 173 -2.10 2.01 -22.23
C PRO A 173 -1.28 1.09 -21.32
N HIS A 174 0.04 1.03 -21.52
CA HIS A 174 0.96 0.21 -20.73
C HIS A 174 2.17 0.99 -20.23
N ARG A 175 2.03 2.30 -20.04
CA ARG A 175 3.13 3.19 -19.66
C ARG A 175 2.66 4.16 -18.59
N ILE A 176 3.41 4.21 -17.50
CA ILE A 176 3.16 5.13 -16.40
C ILE A 176 4.41 5.96 -16.12
N LYS A 177 4.21 7.25 -15.87
CA LYS A 177 5.22 8.18 -15.40
C LYS A 177 5.13 8.27 -13.89
N ALA A 178 6.24 8.06 -13.21
CA ALA A 178 6.39 8.17 -11.77
C ALA A 178 7.22 9.41 -11.43
N THR A 179 6.61 10.40 -10.79
CA THR A 179 7.28 11.66 -10.40
C THR A 179 7.46 11.69 -8.89
N ASN A 180 8.70 11.70 -8.41
CA ASN A 180 8.97 11.73 -6.97
C ASN A 180 8.83 13.14 -6.37
N ASN A 181 9.00 13.25 -5.06
CA ASN A 181 8.92 14.53 -4.32
C ASN A 181 9.97 15.59 -4.73
N LYS A 182 11.01 15.23 -5.49
CA LYS A 182 12.01 16.14 -6.05
C LYS A 182 11.71 16.53 -7.50
N GLY A 183 10.56 16.12 -8.04
CA GLY A 183 10.20 16.32 -9.44
C GLY A 183 10.97 15.44 -10.43
N LYS A 184 11.74 14.45 -9.95
CA LYS A 184 12.43 13.51 -10.84
C LYS A 184 11.42 12.51 -11.40
N GLU A 185 11.35 12.45 -12.72
CA GLU A 185 10.47 11.56 -13.45
C GLU A 185 11.17 10.26 -13.86
N LYS A 186 10.43 9.16 -13.85
CA LYS A 186 10.82 7.88 -14.44
C LYS A 186 9.63 7.28 -15.18
N LEU A 187 9.92 6.51 -16.21
CA LEU A 187 8.90 5.81 -16.99
C LEU A 187 8.99 4.31 -16.70
N TYR A 188 7.84 3.69 -16.46
CA TYR A 188 7.70 2.26 -16.27
C TYR A 188 6.61 1.72 -17.17
N THR A 189 6.71 0.43 -17.45
CA THR A 189 5.73 -0.32 -18.23
C THR A 189 5.19 -1.49 -17.43
N ALA A 190 3.90 -1.81 -17.59
CA ALA A 190 3.29 -2.96 -16.93
C ALA A 190 2.26 -3.66 -17.81
N GLU A 191 2.13 -4.98 -17.62
CA GLU A 191 1.09 -5.76 -18.27
C GLU A 191 -0.30 -5.32 -17.76
N ARG A 192 -0.43 -5.17 -16.44
CA ARG A 192 -1.68 -4.79 -15.77
C ARG A 192 -1.46 -3.62 -14.80
N PHE A 193 -2.52 -2.85 -14.61
CA PHE A 193 -2.57 -1.77 -13.62
C PHE A 193 -3.74 -1.97 -12.68
N LEU A 194 -3.54 -1.63 -11.41
CA LEU A 194 -4.61 -1.50 -10.43
C LEU A 194 -4.66 -0.06 -9.95
N ILE A 195 -5.79 0.62 -10.18
CA ILE A 195 -6.03 1.97 -9.65
C ILE A 195 -6.63 1.83 -8.25
N ALA A 196 -5.88 2.29 -7.25
CA ALA A 196 -6.21 2.20 -5.83
C ALA A 196 -5.88 3.52 -5.09
N THR A 197 -6.07 4.65 -5.76
CA THR A 197 -5.67 5.99 -5.30
C THR A 197 -6.50 6.54 -4.14
N GLY A 198 -7.65 5.94 -3.86
CA GLY A 198 -8.57 6.40 -2.82
C GLY A 198 -9.17 7.77 -3.11
N GLU A 199 -9.71 8.38 -2.06
CA GLU A 199 -10.38 9.69 -2.09
C GLU A 199 -9.71 10.66 -1.12
N ARG A 200 -10.02 11.95 -1.26
CA ARG A 200 -9.59 13.02 -0.37
C ARG A 200 -10.77 13.91 0.03
N PRO A 201 -10.68 14.61 1.17
CA PRO A 201 -11.72 15.55 1.60
C PRO A 201 -12.04 16.60 0.53
N ARG A 202 -13.32 16.91 0.38
CA ARG A 202 -13.84 17.96 -0.51
C ARG A 202 -13.93 19.29 0.26
N TYR A 203 -13.44 20.36 -0.36
CA TYR A 203 -13.61 21.74 0.09
C TYR A 203 -14.91 22.34 -0.48
N LEU A 204 -15.50 23.31 0.21
CA LEU A 204 -16.83 23.83 -0.09
C LEU A 204 -16.86 24.89 -1.20
N ASP A 205 -15.68 25.33 -1.65
CA ASP A 205 -15.50 26.38 -2.65
C ASP A 205 -16.09 27.73 -2.21
N ILE A 206 -15.85 28.07 -0.95
CA ILE A 206 -16.24 29.35 -0.33
C ILE A 206 -14.99 30.12 0.11
N PRO A 207 -15.03 31.46 0.13
CA PRO A 207 -13.89 32.26 0.57
C PRO A 207 -13.39 31.83 1.97
N GLY A 208 -12.11 31.46 2.06
CA GLY A 208 -11.47 31.11 3.32
C GLY A 208 -11.49 29.62 3.68
N ASP A 209 -12.12 28.74 2.90
CA ASP A 209 -12.22 27.32 3.26
C ASP A 209 -10.87 26.59 3.25
N LYS A 210 -9.99 26.86 2.29
CA LYS A 210 -8.65 26.26 2.21
C LYS A 210 -7.65 26.97 3.11
N GLU A 211 -7.88 28.25 3.41
CA GLU A 211 -7.00 29.09 4.21
C GLU A 211 -7.19 28.88 5.71
N TYR A 212 -8.43 28.69 6.16
CA TYR A 212 -8.78 28.71 7.59
C TYR A 212 -9.42 27.42 8.10
N CYS A 213 -10.00 26.58 7.23
CA CYS A 213 -10.57 25.30 7.67
C CYS A 213 -9.55 24.17 7.56
N ILE A 214 -9.70 23.18 8.44
CA ILE A 214 -8.95 21.94 8.40
C ILE A 214 -9.86 20.79 8.01
N THR A 215 -9.28 19.80 7.36
CA THR A 215 -9.90 18.50 7.14
C THR A 215 -9.14 17.45 7.93
N ARG A 216 -9.80 16.34 8.22
CA ARG A 216 -9.10 15.13 8.71
C ARG A 216 -8.55 14.36 7.52
#